data_AF-A0A667WT49-F1
#
_entry.id   AF-A0A667WT49-F1
#
_cell.length_a   1.000
_cell.length_b   1.000
_cell.length_c   1.000
_cell.angle_alpha   90.00
_cell.angle_beta   90.00
_cell.angle_gamma   90.00
#
_symmetry.space_group_name_H-M   'P 1'
#
loop_
_entity.id
_entity.type
_entity.pdbx_description
1 polymer ?
#
loop_
_entity_poly.entity_id
_entity_poly.type
_entity_poly.pdbx_seq_one_letter_code
_entity_poly.pdbx_strand_id
1 'polypeptide(L)' 'MQNQSTNNPGASISLSRLNLKDFRDNAEQQHIAAQQKAALQHAHAHSSGFFITQDSSFGNLILPVLPRLEPDS' A
#
# COMPACT_ATOMS: atom_id res chain seq x y z
N MET A 1 -5.70 -28.76 50.67
CA MET A 1 -5.47 -27.34 50.98
C MET A 1 -5.27 -26.59 49.68
N GLN A 2 -6.38 -26.16 49.08
CA GLN A 2 -6.42 -25.23 47.95
C GLN A 2 -6.21 -23.81 48.49
N ASN A 3 -5.31 -23.01 47.89
CA ASN A 3 -5.46 -21.55 47.75
C ASN A 3 -4.33 -21.02 46.84
N GLN A 4 -4.66 -20.62 45.60
CA GLN A 4 -4.71 -19.22 45.12
C GLN A 4 -3.33 -18.54 44.97
N SER A 5 -2.98 -17.87 43.88
CA SER A 5 -3.78 -17.15 42.89
C SER A 5 -2.94 -16.97 41.61
N THR A 6 -3.34 -17.61 40.51
CA THR A 6 -2.89 -17.21 39.17
C THR A 6 -4.14 -16.84 38.37
N ASN A 7 -4.82 -15.81 38.82
CA ASN A 7 -5.87 -15.14 38.06
C ASN A 7 -5.31 -13.78 37.66
N ASN A 8 -4.54 -13.75 36.57
CA ASN A 8 -4.31 -12.48 35.87
C ASN A 8 -5.59 -12.20 35.09
N PRO A 9 -6.42 -11.23 35.51
CA PRO A 9 -7.64 -10.92 34.81
C PRO A 9 -7.26 -10.37 33.45
N GLY A 10 -8.07 -10.73 32.45
CA GLY A 10 -7.86 -10.49 31.04
C GLY A 10 -7.02 -9.26 30.71
N ALA A 11 -6.04 -9.46 29.84
CA ALA A 11 -5.71 -8.47 28.84
C ALA A 11 -7.03 -8.12 28.12
N SER A 12 -7.78 -7.17 28.67
CA SER A 12 -8.77 -6.42 27.94
C SER A 12 -7.95 -5.60 26.96
N ILE A 13 -7.56 -6.25 25.86
CA ILE A 13 -7.37 -5.53 24.61
C ILE A 13 -8.68 -4.79 24.43
N SER A 14 -8.66 -3.50 24.75
CA SER A 14 -9.75 -2.62 24.45
C SER A 14 -9.85 -2.69 22.93
N LEU A 15 -10.75 -3.53 22.40
CA LEU A 15 -11.24 -3.44 21.02
C LEU A 15 -12.06 -2.16 20.94
N SER A 16 -11.46 -1.02 21.31
CA SER A 16 -11.95 0.31 21.01
C SER A 16 -11.82 0.43 19.50
N ARG A 17 -12.79 -0.20 18.81
CA ARG A 17 -13.04 -0.13 17.38
C ARG A 17 -11.74 0.03 16.60
N LEU A 18 -10.90 -1.02 16.58
CA LEU A 18 -9.89 -1.14 15.52
C LEU A 18 -10.64 -0.85 14.23
N ASN A 19 -10.33 0.27 13.59
CA ASN A 19 -11.04 0.69 12.40
C ASN A 19 -10.58 -0.22 11.26
N LEU A 20 -11.08 -1.46 11.28
CA LEU A 20 -10.68 -2.57 10.43
C LEU A 20 -10.86 -2.22 8.94
N LYS A 21 -11.77 -1.28 8.67
CA LYS A 21 -12.01 -0.72 7.35
C LYS A 21 -10.83 0.13 6.87
N ASP A 22 -10.34 1.04 7.71
CA ASP A 22 -9.14 1.84 7.41
C ASP A 22 -7.92 0.94 7.15
N PHE A 23 -7.70 -0.11 7.96
CA PHE A 23 -6.57 -1.03 7.75
C PHE A 23 -6.66 -1.79 6.43
N ARG A 24 -7.87 -2.19 6.03
CA ARG A 24 -8.11 -2.91 4.77
C ARG A 24 -7.91 -2.00 3.57
N ASP A 25 -8.43 -0.77 3.62
CA ASP A 25 -8.27 0.21 2.55
C ASP A 25 -6.79 0.63 2.40
N ASN A 26 -6.06 0.74 3.53
CA ASN A 26 -4.62 0.96 3.51
C ASN A 26 -3.87 -0.23 2.86
N ALA A 27 -4.22 -1.47 3.19
CA ALA A 27 -3.57 -2.64 2.61
C ALA A 27 -3.78 -2.73 1.08
N GLU A 28 -4.98 -2.41 0.59
CA GLU A 28 -5.27 -2.34 -0.84
C GLU A 28 -4.46 -1.23 -1.54
N GLN A 29 -4.42 -0.03 -0.96
CA GLN A 29 -3.63 1.08 -1.47
C GLN A 29 -2.14 0.72 -1.57
N GLN A 30 -1.60 0.03 -0.55
CA GLN A 30 -0.22 -0.45 -0.57
C GLN A 30 0.01 -1.50 -1.67
N HIS A 31 -0.95 -2.39 -1.88
CA HIS A 31 -0.85 -3.40 -2.94
C HIS A 31 -0.81 -2.77 -4.33
N ILE A 32 -1.72 -1.82 -4.60
CA ILE A 32 -1.77 -1.07 -5.86
C ILE A 32 -0.46 -0.29 -6.07
N ALA A 33 0.03 0.40 -5.04
CA ALA A 33 1.29 1.14 -5.11
C ALA A 33 2.49 0.23 -5.41
N ALA A 34 2.53 -0.98 -4.82
CA ALA A 34 3.58 -1.95 -5.09
C ALA A 34 3.55 -2.44 -6.54
N GLN A 35 2.36 -2.73 -7.10
CA GLN A 35 2.21 -3.14 -8.49
C GLN A 35 2.65 -2.04 -9.46
N GLN A 36 2.20 -0.81 -9.24
CA GLN A 36 2.61 0.37 -10.02
C GLN A 36 4.13 0.54 -10.01
N LYS A 37 4.76 0.43 -8.83
CA LYS A 37 6.22 0.53 -8.68
C LYS A 37 6.95 -0.56 -9.46
N ALA A 38 6.51 -1.81 -9.36
CA ALA A 38 7.13 -2.93 -10.07
C ALA A 38 7.03 -2.77 -11.59
N ALA A 39 5.85 -2.37 -12.11
CA ALA A 39 5.65 -2.11 -13.53
C ALA A 39 6.55 -0.99 -14.05
N LEU A 40 6.64 0.13 -13.31
CA LEU A 40 7.49 1.26 -13.69
C LEU A 40 8.99 0.89 -13.70
N GLN A 41 9.44 0.16 -12.68
CA GLN A 41 10.83 -0.32 -12.60
C GLN A 41 11.18 -1.25 -13.77
N HIS A 42 10.28 -2.17 -14.12
CA HIS A 42 10.47 -3.05 -15.28
C HIS A 42 10.56 -2.24 -16.58
N ALA A 43 9.70 -1.23 -16.77
CA ALA A 43 9.76 -0.37 -17.94
C ALA A 43 11.08 0.41 -18.03
N HIS A 44 11.58 0.98 -16.93
CA HIS A 44 12.88 1.66 -16.90
C HIS A 44 14.06 0.73 -17.21
N ALA A 45 13.98 -0.55 -16.84
CA ALA A 45 15.04 -1.53 -17.11
C ALA A 45 15.08 -1.98 -18.58
N HIS A 46 13.95 -1.92 -19.28
CA HIS A 46 13.79 -2.52 -20.61
C HIS A 46 13.39 -1.54 -21.72
N SER A 47 13.11 -0.29 -21.39
CA SER A 47 12.68 0.74 -22.34
C SER A 47 13.32 2.08 -22.02
N SER A 48 13.62 2.85 -23.06
CA SER A 48 14.08 4.25 -22.96
C SER A 48 12.93 5.27 -22.99
N GLY A 49 11.67 4.81 -22.97
CA GLY A 49 10.49 5.67 -22.95
C GLY A 49 10.25 6.34 -21.60
N PHE A 50 9.44 7.39 -21.60
CA PHE A 50 9.00 8.06 -20.37
C PHE A 50 7.66 7.48 -19.93
N PHE A 51 7.59 7.01 -18.69
CA PHE A 51 6.42 6.34 -18.13
C PHE A 51 5.98 7.00 -16.83
N ILE A 52 4.68 7.01 -16.58
CA ILE A 52 4.08 7.35 -15.29
C ILE A 52 3.20 6.20 -14.82
N THR A 53 2.97 6.10 -13.51
CA THR A 53 2.05 5.09 -12.96
C THR A 53 0.60 5.53 -13.06
N GLN A 54 -0.30 4.56 -13.04
CA GLN A 54 -1.74 4.74 -12.92
C GLN A 54 -2.36 3.67 -12.01
N ASP A 55 -3.46 4.03 -11.37
CA ASP A 55 -4.33 3.16 -10.58
C ASP A 55 -5.37 2.43 -11.46
N SER A 56 -4.91 1.81 -12.55
CA SER A 56 -5.79 1.10 -13.47
C SER A 56 -6.05 -0.34 -13.06
N SER A 57 -7.32 -0.72 -12.89
CA SER A 57 -7.75 -2.11 -12.68
C SER A 57 -7.80 -2.95 -13.97
N PHE A 58 -7.46 -2.39 -15.12
CA PHE A 58 -7.54 -3.03 -16.44
C PHE A 58 -6.16 -3.27 -17.09
N GLY A 59 -5.10 -3.32 -16.28
CA GLY A 59 -3.75 -3.64 -16.75
C GLY A 59 -2.94 -2.45 -17.27
N ASN A 60 -3.48 -1.23 -17.25
CA ASN A 60 -2.72 -0.01 -17.59
C ASN A 60 -2.01 0.57 -16.35
N LEU A 61 -1.17 -0.23 -15.68
CA LEU A 61 -0.46 0.19 -14.46
C LEU A 61 0.56 1.31 -14.71
N ILE A 62 1.03 1.42 -15.95
CA ILE A 62 1.89 2.50 -16.44
C ILE A 62 1.40 2.99 -17.79
N LEU A 63 1.61 4.28 -18.08
CA LEU A 63 1.33 4.88 -19.38
C LEU A 63 2.58 5.53 -19.97
N PRO A 64 2.85 5.35 -21.28
CA PRO A 64 3.85 6.14 -21.97
C PRO A 64 3.38 7.59 -22.10
N VAL A 65 4.26 8.54 -21.81
CA VAL A 65 3.96 9.98 -21.85
C VAL A 65 5.12 10.76 -22.46
N LEU A 66 4.90 12.05 -22.74
CA LEU A 66 6.00 12.97 -23.03
C LEU A 66 6.73 13.35 -21.72
N PRO A 67 8.03 13.68 -21.77
CA PRO A 67 8.76 14.18 -20.61
C PRO A 67 8.06 15.39 -19.98
N ARG A 68 7.98 15.43 -18.66
CA ARG A 68 7.53 16.61 -17.92
C ARG A 68 8.70 17.59 -17.83
N LEU A 69 8.49 18.82 -18.27
CA LEU A 69 9.42 19.93 -18.08
C LEU A 69 8.92 20.72 -16.87
N GLU A 70 9.76 20.89 -15.86
CA GLU A 70 9.45 21.81 -14.76
C GLU A 70 9.51 23.25 -15.31
N PRO A 71 8.55 24.13 -14.98
CA PRO A 71 8.64 25.52 -15.40
C PRO A 71 9.90 26.15 -14.83
N ASP A 72 10.68 26.82 -15.68
CA ASP A 72 11.82 27.62 -15.23
C ASP A 72 11.34 28.64 -14.19
N SER A 73 11.95 28.61 -13.00
CA SER A 73 11.58 29.44 -11.85
C SER A 73 11.79 30.93 -12.09
#